data_AF-A0A1H8DYZ2-F1
#
_entry.id   AF-A0A1H8DYZ2-F1
#
_cell.length_a   1.000
_cell.length_b   1.000
_cell.length_c   1.000
_cell.angle_alpha   90.00
_cell.angle_beta   90.00
_cell.angle_gamma   90.00
#
_symmetry.space_group_name_H-M   'P 1'
#
loop_
_entity.id
_entity.type
_entity.pdbx_description
1 polymer ?
#
loop_
_entity_poly.entity_id
_entity_poly.type
_entity_poly.pdbx_seq_one_letter_code
_entity_poly.pdbx_strand_id
1 'polypeptide(L)'
;MCVDSVAGLVAATQGGADRIELCAALGIGGLTPPESLIRAAAAGTLPVHLLCRPREGDFIASTAERALVADDIRLAAEAGLAGVVIGASEADRRLNQATLAERIAHACTCGTDRTAADAQRPSLRPVFDLVEALEQAVAVGLNRMLTSEGPMQAIDGAAPLIVLHHKPPATSPS
;
A
#
# COMPACT_ATOMS: atom_id res chain seq x y z
N MET A 1 6.50 8.03 -2.92
CA MET A 1 5.69 9.01 -3.69
C MET A 1 4.52 8.27 -4.32
N CYS A 2 3.30 8.83 -4.29
CA CYS A 2 2.16 8.25 -5.01
C CYS A 2 2.23 8.60 -6.50
N VAL A 3 1.98 7.62 -7.37
CA VAL A 3 2.03 7.77 -8.83
C VAL A 3 0.86 7.02 -9.46
N ASP A 4 0.26 7.63 -10.48
CA ASP A 4 -0.89 7.08 -11.21
C ASP A 4 -0.73 7.07 -12.74
N SER A 5 0.47 7.36 -13.25
CA SER A 5 0.75 7.45 -14.68
C SER A 5 2.21 7.15 -15.00
N VAL A 6 2.49 6.78 -16.26
CA VAL A 6 3.86 6.58 -16.74
C VAL A 6 4.69 7.86 -16.61
N ALA A 7 4.10 9.03 -16.88
CA ALA A 7 4.77 10.31 -16.68
C ALA A 7 5.16 10.51 -15.21
N GLY A 8 4.27 10.15 -14.27
CA GLY A 8 4.57 10.17 -12.85
C GLY A 8 5.66 9.18 -12.43
N LEU A 9 5.75 8.01 -13.07
CA LEU A 9 6.84 7.04 -12.81
C LEU A 9 8.19 7.66 -13.17
N VAL A 10 8.28 8.26 -14.37
CA VAL A 10 9.48 8.94 -14.85
C VAL A 10 9.86 10.10 -13.94
N ALA A 11 8.88 10.93 -13.58
CA ALA A 11 9.09 12.07 -12.69
C ALA A 11 9.58 11.63 -11.29
N ALA A 12 9.03 10.54 -10.74
CA ALA A 12 9.47 9.99 -9.45
C ALA A 12 10.92 9.51 -9.50
N THR A 13 11.32 8.81 -10.57
CA THR A 13 12.71 8.38 -10.78
C THR A 13 13.66 9.57 -10.93
N GLN A 14 13.33 10.55 -11.78
CA GLN A 14 14.16 11.73 -12.01
C GLN A 14 14.26 12.63 -10.77
N GLY A 15 13.19 12.71 -9.99
CA GLY A 15 13.14 13.45 -8.72
C GLY A 15 13.87 12.76 -7.57
N GLY A 16 14.44 11.56 -7.79
CA GLY A 16 15.19 10.83 -6.76
C GLY A 16 14.31 10.24 -5.67
N ALA A 17 13.07 9.85 -5.97
CA ALA A 17 12.22 9.18 -4.99
C ALA A 17 12.81 7.81 -4.59
N ASP A 18 12.79 7.49 -3.29
CA ASP A 18 13.31 6.19 -2.82
C ASP A 18 12.36 5.01 -3.14
N ARG A 19 11.07 5.30 -3.34
CA ARG A 19 10.02 4.30 -3.60
C ARG A 19 8.75 4.91 -4.18
N ILE A 20 8.04 4.11 -4.99
CA ILE A 20 6.74 4.43 -5.56
C ILE A 20 5.62 3.67 -4.84
N GLU A 21 4.52 4.37 -4.54
CA GLU A 21 3.21 3.79 -4.25
C GLU A 21 2.36 3.95 -5.53
N LEU A 22 2.01 2.84 -6.15
CA LEU A 22 1.30 2.83 -7.43
C LEU A 22 -0.20 2.75 -7.18
N CYS A 23 -0.93 3.75 -7.66
CA CYS A 23 -2.36 3.91 -7.48
C CYS A 23 -3.04 4.28 -8.81
N ALA A 24 -4.35 4.19 -8.87
CA ALA A 24 -5.18 4.98 -9.79
C ALA A 24 -6.10 5.92 -8.99
N ALA A 25 -6.74 6.88 -9.65
CA ALA A 25 -7.79 7.71 -9.05
C ALA A 25 -7.38 8.35 -7.71
N LEU A 26 -6.22 9.04 -7.68
CA LEU A 26 -5.69 9.67 -6.46
C LEU A 26 -6.67 10.68 -5.82
N GLY A 27 -7.51 11.35 -6.63
CA GLY A 27 -8.51 12.32 -6.16
C GLY A 27 -9.58 11.74 -5.22
N ILE A 28 -9.77 10.41 -5.21
CA ILE A 28 -10.71 9.69 -4.32
C ILE A 28 -9.97 8.80 -3.32
N GLY A 29 -8.72 9.17 -3.02
CA GLY A 29 -7.87 8.46 -2.07
C GLY A 29 -7.22 7.21 -2.63
N GLY A 30 -7.15 7.04 -3.95
CA GLY A 30 -6.40 5.95 -4.59
C GLY A 30 -7.16 4.64 -4.68
N LEU A 31 -7.08 3.96 -5.83
CA LEU A 31 -7.62 2.63 -6.13
C LEU A 31 -6.54 1.75 -6.76
N THR A 32 -6.81 0.45 -6.91
CA THR A 32 -5.95 -0.45 -7.69
C THR A 32 -5.86 0.06 -9.15
N PRO A 33 -4.65 0.31 -9.67
CA PRO A 33 -4.43 0.70 -11.06
C PRO A 33 -4.66 -0.45 -12.04
N PRO A 34 -4.86 -0.17 -13.35
CA PRO A 34 -4.96 -1.22 -14.35
C PRO A 34 -3.65 -1.99 -14.48
N GLU A 35 -3.74 -3.28 -14.82
CA GLU A 35 -2.60 -4.19 -14.99
C GLU A 35 -1.52 -3.66 -15.94
N SER A 36 -1.92 -2.96 -17.00
CA SER A 36 -0.97 -2.34 -17.94
C SER A 36 -0.02 -1.34 -17.26
N LEU A 37 -0.53 -0.55 -16.32
CA LEU A 37 0.29 0.38 -15.55
C LEU A 37 1.16 -0.34 -14.50
N ILE A 38 0.63 -1.42 -13.91
CA ILE A 38 1.39 -2.29 -12.99
C ILE A 38 2.63 -2.86 -13.69
N ARG A 39 2.45 -3.43 -14.89
CA ARG A 39 3.55 -3.98 -15.69
C ARG A 39 4.55 -2.90 -16.14
N ALA A 40 4.06 -1.71 -16.49
CA ALA A 40 4.93 -0.58 -16.81
C ALA A 40 5.79 -0.14 -15.62
N ALA A 41 5.19 -0.11 -14.41
CA ALA A 41 5.91 0.23 -13.19
C ALA A 41 6.96 -0.82 -12.79
N ALA A 42 6.65 -2.11 -13.02
CA ALA A 42 7.58 -3.21 -12.76
C ALA A 42 8.87 -3.16 -13.61
N ALA A 43 8.81 -2.55 -14.80
CA ALA A 43 9.98 -2.37 -15.66
C ALA A 43 10.90 -1.21 -15.21
N GLY A 44 10.49 -0.45 -14.19
CA GLY A 44 11.27 0.65 -13.62
C GLY A 44 12.38 0.17 -12.68
N THR A 45 13.20 1.12 -12.21
CA THR A 45 14.34 0.85 -11.31
C THR A 45 14.02 1.08 -9.84
N LEU A 46 12.97 1.84 -9.53
CA LEU A 46 12.57 2.10 -8.15
C LEU A 46 11.70 0.95 -7.61
N PRO A 47 11.81 0.62 -6.31
CA PRO A 47 10.86 -0.29 -5.70
C PRO A 47 9.44 0.29 -5.79
N VAL A 48 8.48 -0.58 -6.11
CA VAL A 48 7.08 -0.20 -6.30
C VAL A 48 6.22 -0.99 -5.33
N HIS A 49 5.33 -0.31 -4.60
CA HIS A 49 4.28 -0.93 -3.81
C HIS A 49 2.92 -0.68 -4.47
N LEU A 50 2.16 -1.73 -4.76
CA LEU A 50 0.84 -1.63 -5.38
C LEU A 50 -0.25 -1.34 -4.34
N LEU A 51 -1.09 -0.32 -4.54
CA LEU A 51 -2.33 -0.19 -3.78
C LEU A 51 -3.34 -1.24 -4.22
N CYS A 52 -3.75 -2.13 -3.30
CA CYS A 52 -4.79 -3.13 -3.51
C CYS A 52 -6.09 -2.63 -2.86
N ARG A 53 -6.86 -1.82 -3.61
CA ARG A 53 -8.13 -1.22 -3.18
C ARG A 53 -9.11 -1.20 -4.36
N PRO A 54 -10.08 -2.13 -4.41
CA PRO A 54 -10.92 -2.32 -5.59
C PRO A 54 -11.99 -1.23 -5.77
N ARG A 55 -12.36 -0.49 -4.71
CA ARG A 55 -13.37 0.56 -4.77
C ARG A 55 -13.11 1.71 -3.79
N GLU A 56 -13.81 2.82 -4.01
CA GLU A 56 -13.83 3.96 -3.09
C GLU A 56 -14.69 3.70 -1.84
N GLY A 57 -14.64 4.64 -0.90
CA GLY A 57 -15.35 4.55 0.37
C GLY A 57 -14.57 3.77 1.43
N ASP A 58 -15.29 2.99 2.23
CA ASP A 58 -14.77 2.21 3.35
C ASP A 58 -13.85 1.03 2.93
N PHE A 59 -13.33 0.32 3.92
CA PHE A 59 -12.50 -0.87 3.76
C PHE A 59 -13.17 -2.14 4.28
N ILE A 60 -14.51 -2.14 4.33
CA ILE A 60 -15.33 -3.30 4.71
C ILE A 60 -15.58 -4.10 3.44
N ALA A 61 -14.69 -5.04 3.16
CA ALA A 61 -14.73 -5.82 1.93
C ALA A 61 -15.69 -7.02 2.05
N SER A 62 -16.66 -7.10 1.15
CA SER A 62 -17.44 -8.30 0.88
C SER A 62 -16.54 -9.47 0.48
N THR A 63 -17.05 -10.70 0.51
CA THR A 63 -16.28 -11.89 0.08
C THR A 63 -15.76 -11.76 -1.35
N ALA A 64 -16.53 -11.16 -2.25
CA ALA A 64 -16.09 -10.92 -3.62
C ALA A 64 -14.94 -9.89 -3.69
N GLU A 65 -15.04 -8.80 -2.93
CA GLU A 65 -13.98 -7.77 -2.89
C GLU A 65 -12.71 -8.28 -2.21
N ARG A 66 -12.82 -9.18 -1.22
CA ARG A 66 -11.65 -9.85 -0.66
C ARG A 66 -10.92 -10.70 -1.71
N ALA A 67 -11.66 -11.39 -2.57
CA ALA A 67 -11.07 -12.15 -3.68
C ALA A 67 -10.35 -11.23 -4.69
N LEU A 68 -10.95 -10.08 -5.03
CA LEU A 68 -10.30 -9.08 -5.88
C LEU A 68 -8.97 -8.58 -5.27
N VAL A 69 -8.95 -8.27 -3.97
CA VAL A 69 -7.71 -7.87 -3.28
C VAL A 69 -6.66 -8.99 -3.29
N ALA A 70 -7.07 -10.25 -3.14
CA ALA A 70 -6.16 -11.39 -3.20
C ALA A 70 -5.55 -11.57 -4.60
N ASP A 71 -6.34 -11.33 -5.67
CA ASP A 71 -5.86 -11.32 -7.04
C ASP A 71 -4.89 -10.15 -7.31
N ASP A 72 -5.17 -8.96 -6.79
CA ASP A 72 -4.27 -7.80 -6.89
C ASP A 72 -2.91 -8.09 -6.22
N ILE A 73 -2.92 -8.75 -5.05
CA ILE A 73 -1.70 -9.18 -4.35
C ILE A 73 -0.92 -10.19 -5.19
N ARG A 74 -1.60 -11.17 -5.78
CA ARG A 74 -0.98 -12.15 -6.67
C ARG A 74 -0.37 -11.49 -7.90
N LEU A 75 -1.09 -10.54 -8.52
CA LEU A 75 -0.61 -9.80 -9.68
C LEU A 75 0.64 -8.98 -9.35
N ALA A 76 0.68 -8.32 -8.18
CA ALA A 76 1.87 -7.59 -7.72
C ALA A 76 3.09 -8.51 -7.59
N ALA A 77 2.87 -9.72 -7.03
CA ALA A 77 3.89 -10.75 -6.95
C ALA A 77 4.34 -11.20 -8.34
N GLU A 78 3.44 -11.63 -9.22
CA GLU A 78 3.77 -12.04 -10.59
C GLU A 78 4.52 -10.95 -11.37
N ALA A 79 4.15 -9.68 -11.19
CA ALA A 79 4.73 -8.56 -11.90
C ALA A 79 6.15 -8.19 -11.45
N GLY A 80 6.62 -8.57 -10.26
CA GLY A 80 7.96 -8.14 -9.79
C GLY A 80 7.95 -6.96 -8.84
N LEU A 81 6.79 -6.58 -8.31
CA LEU A 81 6.73 -5.40 -7.45
C LEU A 81 7.40 -5.68 -6.10
N ALA A 82 7.86 -4.63 -5.44
CA ALA A 82 8.57 -4.74 -4.17
C ALA A 82 7.63 -4.92 -2.97
N GLY A 83 6.36 -4.53 -3.11
CA GLY A 83 5.40 -4.57 -2.02
C GLY A 83 3.94 -4.40 -2.46
N VAL A 84 3.04 -4.49 -1.50
CA VAL A 84 1.61 -4.14 -1.67
C VAL A 84 1.20 -3.20 -0.54
N VAL A 85 0.13 -2.44 -0.75
CA VAL A 85 -0.50 -1.54 0.20
C VAL A 85 -1.94 -2.00 0.36
N ILE A 86 -2.28 -2.51 1.54
CA ILE A 86 -3.58 -3.15 1.86
C ILE A 86 -4.25 -2.47 3.06
N GLY A 87 -5.57 -2.59 3.19
CA GLY A 87 -6.33 -2.10 4.35
C GLY A 87 -7.69 -2.80 4.51
N ALA A 88 -8.11 -3.09 5.75
CA ALA A 88 -9.41 -3.70 6.05
C ALA A 88 -9.95 -3.13 7.37
N SER A 89 -11.25 -2.85 7.43
CA SER A 89 -11.92 -2.36 8.64
C SER A 89 -13.20 -3.11 8.95
N GLU A 90 -13.58 -3.05 10.21
CA GLU A 90 -14.90 -3.43 10.71
C GLU A 90 -15.91 -2.29 10.51
N ALA A 91 -17.20 -2.58 10.73
CA ALA A 91 -18.28 -1.61 10.60
C ALA A 91 -18.18 -0.44 11.60
N ASP A 92 -17.54 -0.66 12.74
CA ASP A 92 -17.27 0.36 13.76
C ASP A 92 -15.98 1.16 13.48
N ARG A 93 -15.38 0.98 12.31
CA ARG A 93 -14.14 1.61 11.83
C ARG A 93 -12.86 1.13 12.52
N ARG A 94 -12.90 0.08 13.35
CA ARG A 94 -11.69 -0.59 13.84
C ARG A 94 -11.01 -1.38 12.73
N LEU A 95 -9.73 -1.74 12.93
CA LEU A 95 -9.02 -2.64 12.02
C LEU A 95 -9.66 -4.04 12.06
N ASN A 96 -9.95 -4.59 10.88
CA ASN A 96 -10.29 -6.01 10.78
C ASN A 96 -8.99 -6.83 10.76
N GLN A 97 -8.50 -7.18 11.94
CA GLN A 97 -7.21 -7.85 12.12
C GLN A 97 -7.14 -9.22 11.44
N ALA A 98 -8.24 -9.97 11.45
CA ALA A 98 -8.31 -11.28 10.79
C ALA A 98 -8.10 -11.14 9.28
N THR A 99 -8.84 -10.23 8.63
CA THR A 99 -8.72 -9.97 7.19
C THR A 99 -7.34 -9.41 6.84
N LEU A 100 -6.77 -8.56 7.70
CA LEU A 100 -5.40 -8.06 7.51
C LEU A 100 -4.38 -9.19 7.61
N ALA A 101 -4.45 -10.04 8.64
CA ALA A 101 -3.56 -11.18 8.81
C ALA A 101 -3.63 -12.15 7.63
N GLU A 102 -4.83 -12.45 7.12
CA GLU A 102 -5.02 -13.26 5.91
C GLU A 102 -4.31 -12.64 4.69
N ARG A 103 -4.47 -11.34 4.47
CA ARG A 103 -3.85 -10.64 3.34
C ARG A 103 -2.33 -10.53 3.47
N ILE A 104 -1.82 -10.32 4.68
CA ILE A 104 -0.38 -10.32 4.97
C ILE A 104 0.20 -11.70 4.68
N ALA A 105 -0.44 -12.75 5.20
CA ALA A 105 -0.02 -14.13 4.95
C ALA A 105 -0.01 -14.44 3.45
N HIS A 106 -1.06 -14.07 2.73
CA HIS A 106 -1.16 -14.23 1.27
C HIS A 106 -0.06 -13.46 0.54
N ALA A 107 0.22 -12.21 0.92
CA ALA A 107 1.30 -11.42 0.31
C ALA A 107 2.69 -12.01 0.58
N CYS A 108 2.92 -12.60 1.75
CA CYS A 108 4.18 -13.26 2.11
C CYS A 108 4.37 -14.61 1.42
N THR A 109 3.29 -15.32 1.06
CA THR A 109 3.35 -16.64 0.39
C THR A 109 3.15 -16.55 -1.12
N CYS A 110 2.73 -15.41 -1.68
CA CYS A 110 2.64 -15.21 -3.11
C CYS A 110 4.04 -15.00 -3.74
N GLY A 111 4.36 -15.78 -4.78
CA GLY A 111 5.60 -15.61 -5.55
C GLY A 111 6.82 -16.36 -4.99
N THR A 112 6.63 -17.54 -4.38
CA THR A 112 7.65 -18.39 -3.74
C THR A 112 8.80 -18.87 -4.63
N ASP A 113 8.78 -18.58 -5.93
CA ASP A 113 9.92 -18.81 -6.84
C ASP A 113 10.95 -17.66 -6.78
N ARG A 114 10.71 -16.64 -5.96
CA ARG A 114 11.65 -15.55 -5.68
C ARG A 114 12.57 -15.86 -4.51
N THR A 115 13.82 -15.43 -4.59
CA THR A 115 14.75 -15.57 -3.46
C THR A 115 14.26 -14.73 -2.27
N ALA A 116 14.66 -15.07 -1.04
CA ALA A 116 14.21 -14.34 0.16
C ALA A 116 14.55 -12.82 0.13
N ALA A 117 15.51 -12.39 -0.70
CA ALA A 117 15.84 -10.99 -0.91
C ALA A 117 14.85 -10.26 -1.84
N ASP A 118 14.11 -11.00 -2.68
CA ASP A 118 13.18 -10.51 -3.70
C ASP A 118 11.70 -10.72 -3.32
N ALA A 119 11.43 -11.21 -2.12
CA ALA A 119 10.08 -11.46 -1.63
C ALA A 119 9.30 -10.13 -1.47
N GLN A 120 8.01 -10.16 -1.84
CA GLN A 120 7.10 -9.03 -1.70
C GLN A 120 7.04 -8.59 -0.23
N ARG A 121 7.28 -7.30 0.04
CA ARG A 121 7.20 -6.74 1.40
C ARG A 121 5.84 -6.03 1.57
N PRO A 122 4.84 -6.64 2.23
CA PRO A 122 3.56 -5.98 2.44
C PRO A 122 3.74 -4.71 3.30
N SER A 123 2.97 -3.68 2.98
CA SER A 123 2.84 -2.42 3.72
C SER A 123 1.35 -2.11 3.94
N LEU A 124 1.00 -1.33 4.95
CA LEU A 124 -0.38 -0.93 5.17
C LEU A 124 -0.72 0.44 4.61
N ARG A 125 -1.94 0.53 4.09
CA ARG A 125 -2.74 1.75 4.18
C ARG A 125 -3.44 1.75 5.55
N PRO A 126 -3.40 2.82 6.34
CA PRO A 126 -4.24 2.98 7.51
C PRO A 126 -5.67 3.09 7.05
N VAL A 127 -6.49 2.39 7.79
CA VAL A 127 -7.90 2.67 7.91
C VAL A 127 -8.03 3.32 9.30
N PHE A 128 -8.60 4.52 9.37
CA PHE A 128 -8.50 5.44 10.51
C PHE A 128 -9.04 4.88 11.85
N ASP A 129 -8.18 4.78 12.87
CA ASP A 129 -8.09 5.68 14.06
C ASP A 129 -6.68 5.51 14.65
N LEU A 130 -5.94 6.61 14.76
CA LEU A 130 -4.46 6.65 14.71
C LEU A 130 -3.74 6.00 15.89
N VAL A 131 -4.39 5.87 17.04
CA VAL A 131 -3.76 5.41 18.28
C VAL A 131 -3.98 3.91 18.47
N GLU A 132 -5.22 3.42 18.34
CA GLU A 132 -5.53 2.00 18.55
C GLU A 132 -5.11 1.13 17.35
N ALA A 133 -5.16 1.67 16.13
CA ALA A 133 -4.69 0.97 14.93
C ALA A 133 -3.18 0.73 14.94
N LEU A 134 -2.41 1.58 15.62
CA LEU A 134 -0.95 1.49 15.70
C LEU A 134 -0.47 0.33 16.57
N GLU A 135 -1.05 0.16 17.77
CA GLU A 135 -0.73 -0.96 18.66
C GLU A 135 -1.12 -2.30 18.02
N GLN A 136 -2.27 -2.34 17.34
CA GLN A 136 -2.76 -3.55 16.67
C GLN A 136 -1.90 -3.89 15.44
N ALA A 137 -1.46 -2.90 14.65
CA ALA A 137 -0.61 -3.12 13.48
C ALA A 137 0.73 -3.80 13.82
N VAL A 138 1.35 -3.44 14.94
CA VAL A 138 2.59 -4.08 15.42
C VAL A 138 2.34 -5.55 15.77
N ALA A 139 1.21 -5.87 16.40
CA ALA A 139 0.88 -7.22 16.83
C ALA A 139 0.66 -8.21 15.67
N VAL A 140 0.20 -7.73 14.51
CA VAL A 140 -0.02 -8.55 13.30
C VAL A 140 1.14 -8.53 12.30
N GLY A 141 2.30 -7.97 12.68
CA GLY A 141 3.54 -8.08 11.90
C GLY A 141 3.65 -7.11 10.72
N LEU A 142 3.07 -5.91 10.84
CA LEU A 142 3.07 -4.91 9.77
C LEU A 142 4.28 -3.99 9.82
N ASN A 143 4.84 -3.72 8.65
CA ASN A 143 6.12 -3.00 8.57
C ASN A 143 5.98 -1.47 8.48
N ARG A 144 4.84 -0.92 8.02
CA ARG A 144 4.61 0.54 7.80
C ARG A 144 3.12 0.92 7.77
N MET A 145 2.79 2.18 8.08
CA MET A 145 1.44 2.79 7.98
C MET A 145 1.47 4.13 7.20
N LEU A 146 0.36 4.60 6.62
CA LEU A 146 0.21 5.78 5.72
C LEU A 146 -0.92 6.76 6.12
N THR A 147 -0.73 7.72 7.02
CA THR A 147 -1.87 8.47 7.58
C THR A 147 -2.16 9.75 6.79
N SER A 148 -3.45 10.06 6.58
CA SER A 148 -3.90 11.25 5.83
C SER A 148 -3.94 12.52 6.67
N GLU A 149 -3.93 12.45 8.00
CA GLU A 149 -4.03 13.62 8.88
C GLU A 149 -3.20 13.43 10.17
N GLY A 150 -2.29 14.37 10.49
CA GLY A 150 -1.62 14.47 11.80
C GLY A 150 -0.09 14.26 11.82
N PRO A 151 0.64 14.85 12.81
CA PRO A 151 2.10 14.90 12.84
C PRO A 151 2.78 13.56 13.17
N MET A 152 4.04 13.43 12.73
CA MET A 152 4.92 12.28 12.90
C MET A 152 5.11 11.86 14.36
N GLN A 153 4.89 10.58 14.67
CA GLN A 153 5.49 9.94 15.85
C GLN A 153 6.07 8.57 15.48
N ALA A 154 7.36 8.39 15.74
CA ALA A 154 7.99 7.08 15.83
C ALA A 154 7.83 6.58 17.28
N ILE A 155 7.40 5.33 17.46
CA ILE A 155 7.39 4.69 18.78
C ILE A 155 8.55 3.70 18.80
N ASP A 156 9.43 3.85 19.80
CA ASP A 156 10.58 2.99 20.04
C ASP A 156 10.16 1.56 20.43
N GLY A 157 10.87 0.54 19.92
CA GLY A 157 10.94 -0.78 20.55
C GLY A 157 10.86 -2.03 19.66
N ALA A 158 10.23 -1.97 18.48
CA ALA A 158 10.21 -3.09 17.52
C ALA A 158 10.08 -2.54 16.10
N ALA A 159 11.07 -2.81 15.24
CA ALA A 159 11.21 -2.47 13.81
C ALA A 159 10.53 -1.16 13.31
N PRO A 160 11.28 -0.18 12.77
CA PRO A 160 10.77 1.16 12.51
C PRO A 160 9.56 1.18 11.57
N LEU A 161 8.40 1.44 12.15
CA LEU A 161 7.15 1.71 11.46
C LEU A 161 7.25 3.12 10.86
N ILE A 162 7.50 3.18 9.55
CA ILE A 162 7.65 4.46 8.83
C ILE A 162 6.28 4.94 8.36
N VAL A 163 5.81 6.03 8.95
CA VAL A 163 4.61 6.78 8.54
C VAL A 163 4.94 7.60 7.29
N LEU A 164 4.24 7.40 6.17
CA LEU A 164 4.47 8.23 4.97
C LEU A 164 3.23 9.08 4.67
N HIS A 165 3.48 10.37 4.45
CA HIS A 165 2.46 11.34 4.07
C HIS A 165 2.52 11.62 2.57
N HIS A 166 1.35 11.84 1.96
CA HIS A 166 1.26 12.46 0.65
C HIS A 166 1.37 13.98 0.83
N LYS A 167 2.45 14.60 0.35
CA LYS A 167 2.52 16.06 0.19
C LYS A 167 1.66 16.43 -1.02
N PRO A 168 0.63 17.27 -0.91
CA PRO A 168 -0.11 17.72 -2.11
C PRO A 168 0.82 18.56 -3.01
N PRO A 169 0.64 18.52 -4.35
CA PRO A 169 1.41 19.36 -5.25
C PRO A 169 1.18 20.84 -4.89
N ALA A 170 2.26 21.63 -4.91
CA ALA A 170 2.20 23.05 -4.63
C ALA A 170 1.23 23.73 -5.61
N THR A 171 0.17 24.34 -5.09
CA THR A 171 -0.68 25.23 -5.87
C THR A 171 0.15 26.44 -6.27
N SER A 172 0.42 26.61 -7.56
CA SER A 172 0.97 27.84 -8.12
C SER A 172 0.01 29.00 -7.82
N PRO A 173 0.50 30.15 -7.31
CA PRO A 173 -0.36 31.29 -7.03
C PRO A 173 -0.90 31.86 -8.35
N SER A 174 -2.21 32.07 -8.39
CA SER A 174 -2.95 32.82 -9.40
C SER A 174 -2.66 34.31 -9.32
#